data_AF-A0A957RLL8-F1
#
_entry.id   AF-A0A957RLL8-F1
#
_cell.length_a   1.000
_cell.length_b   1.000
_cell.length_c   1.000
_cell.angle_alpha   90.00
_cell.angle_beta   90.00
_cell.angle_gamma   90.00
#
_symmetry.space_group_name_H-M   'P 1'
#
loop_
_entity.id
_entity.type
_entity.pdbx_description
1 polymer ?
#
loop_
_entity_poly.entity_id
_entity_poly.type
_entity_poly.pdbx_seq_one_letter_code
_entity_poly.pdbx_strand_id
1 'polypeptide(L)' 'LRCLVERYGLGPVTHVVDVGAGTGLLTRLLLTAGCAVTAVEPNERMRAAADAMLGGHPGYASRHGTAEAT' A
#
# COMPACT_ATOMS: atom_id res chain seq x y z
N LEU A 1 1.17 7.47 10.56
CA LEU A 1 2.19 7.67 9.51
C LEU A 1 3.38 8.54 9.93
N ARG A 2 3.18 9.68 10.61
CA ARG A 2 4.25 10.66 10.94
C ARG A 2 5.55 10.03 11.46
N CYS A 3 5.48 9.17 12.46
CA CYS A 3 6.66 8.47 13.01
C CYS A 3 7.44 7.68 11.95
N LEU A 4 6.77 7.04 10.99
CA LEU A 4 7.45 6.29 9.94
C LEU A 4 8.16 7.22 8.95
N VAL A 5 7.50 8.32 8.56
CA VAL A 5 8.09 9.34 7.67
C VAL A 5 9.33 9.96 8.30
N GLU A 6 9.23 10.41 9.56
CA GLU A 6 10.33 11.06 10.27
C GLU A 6 11.49 10.11 10.56
N ARG A 7 11.20 8.85 10.93
CA ARG A 7 12.22 7.90 11.36
C ARG A 7 12.91 7.18 10.21
N TYR A 8 12.19 6.93 9.11
CA TYR A 8 12.67 6.11 7.99
C TYR A 8 12.74 6.88 6.67
N GLY A 9 12.44 8.17 6.66
CA GLY A 9 12.55 9.02 5.47
C GLY A 9 11.61 8.61 4.35
N LEU A 10 10.41 8.11 4.67
CA LEU A 10 9.42 7.71 3.67
C LEU A 10 9.06 8.90 2.77
N GLY A 11 9.07 8.69 1.46
CA GLY A 11 8.75 9.73 0.49
C GLY A 11 8.84 9.27 -0.97
N PRO A 12 9.00 10.21 -1.92
CA PRO A 12 8.99 9.96 -3.37
C PRO A 12 9.95 8.88 -3.90
N VAL A 13 11.04 8.62 -3.18
CA VAL A 13 12.06 7.62 -3.56
C VAL A 13 11.87 6.28 -2.84
N THR A 14 10.85 6.15 -2.00
CA THR A 14 10.63 4.96 -1.18
C THR A 14 9.58 4.05 -1.82
N HIS A 15 9.94 2.78 -1.99
CA HIS A 15 9.00 1.73 -2.35
C HIS A 15 8.59 0.95 -1.11
N VAL A 16 7.29 0.80 -0.88
CA VAL A 16 6.73 0.11 0.28
C VAL A 16 5.89 -1.08 -0.18
N VAL A 17 6.03 -2.21 0.52
CA VAL A 17 5.10 -3.33 0.38
C VAL A 17 4.20 -3.33 1.62
N ASP A 18 2.90 -3.13 1.40
CA ASP A 18 1.88 -3.14 2.45
C ASP A 18 1.22 -4.52 2.48
N VAL A 19 1.66 -5.38 3.41
CA VAL A 19 1.22 -6.79 3.51
C VAL A 19 -0.01 -6.88 4.41
N GLY A 20 -1.09 -7.48 3.91
CA GLY A 20 -2.40 -7.41 4.56
C GLY A 20 -3.02 -6.02 4.38
N ALA A 21 -2.89 -5.45 3.18
CA ALA A 21 -3.32 -4.08 2.87
C ALA A 21 -4.83 -3.85 3.10
N GLY A 22 -5.63 -4.90 3.13
CA GLY A 22 -7.07 -4.84 3.33
C GLY A 22 -7.73 -3.96 2.28
N THR A 23 -8.54 -3.00 2.74
CA THR A 23 -9.23 -2.03 1.86
C THR A 23 -8.36 -0.82 1.48
N GLY A 24 -7.05 -0.84 1.79
CA GLY A 24 -6.09 0.15 1.31
C GLY A 24 -6.00 1.45 2.13
N LEU A 25 -6.52 1.49 3.36
CA LEU A 25 -6.48 2.70 4.19
C LEU A 25 -5.06 3.15 4.53
N LEU A 26 -4.18 2.22 4.93
CA LEU A 26 -2.78 2.54 5.19
C LEU A 26 -2.04 2.85 3.87
N THR A 27 -2.26 2.03 2.85
CA THR A 27 -1.73 2.24 1.49
C THR A 27 -1.99 3.66 1.00
N ARG A 28 -3.22 4.19 1.17
CA ARG A 28 -3.57 5.56 0.80
C ARG A 28 -2.69 6.59 1.50
N LEU A 29 -2.42 6.43 2.79
CA LEU A 29 -1.59 7.37 3.55
C LEU A 29 -0.13 7.31 3.08
N LEU A 30 0.39 6.11 2.78
CA LEU A 30 1.73 5.93 2.24
C LEU A 30 1.88 6.56 0.85
N LEU A 31 0.91 6.36 -0.03
CA LEU A 31 0.83 7.02 -1.35
C LEU A 31 0.76 8.54 -1.21
N THR A 32 -0.02 9.05 -0.25
CA THR A 32 -0.13 10.49 0.04
C THR A 32 1.18 11.08 0.55
N ALA A 33 1.99 10.28 1.26
CA ALA A 33 3.35 10.66 1.66
C ALA A 33 4.35 10.64 0.50
N GLY A 34 3.92 10.24 -0.71
CA GLY A 34 4.72 10.22 -1.92
C GLY A 34 5.34 8.87 -2.24
N CYS A 35 5.18 7.84 -1.40
CA CYS A 35 5.75 6.52 -1.68
C CYS A 35 5.10 5.87 -2.91
N ALA A 36 5.85 4.99 -3.58
CA ALA A 36 5.26 3.95 -4.41
C ALA A 36 4.90 2.76 -3.51
N VAL A 37 3.71 2.17 -3.68
CA VAL A 37 3.21 1.13 -2.79
C VAL A 37 2.67 -0.07 -3.57
N THR A 38 3.19 -1.25 -3.24
CA THR A 38 2.58 -2.54 -3.62
C THR A 38 1.72 -3.04 -2.46
N ALA A 39 0.40 -3.02 -2.63
CA ALA A 39 -0.55 -3.58 -1.66
C ALA A 39 -0.75 -5.07 -1.89
N VAL A 40 -0.46 -5.89 -0.88
CA VAL A 40 -0.64 -7.35 -0.92
C VAL A 40 -1.80 -7.71 -0.02
N GLU A 41 -2.86 -8.30 -0.59
CA GLU A 41 -4.07 -8.67 0.14
C GLU A 41 -4.66 -9.95 -0.46
N PRO A 42 -4.86 -11.02 0.32
CA PRO A 42 -5.43 -12.26 -0.21
C PRO A 42 -6.94 -12.17 -0.42
N ASN A 43 -7.68 -11.45 0.44
CA ASN A 43 -9.14 -11.33 0.34
C ASN A 43 -9.53 -10.50 -0.88
N GLU A 44 -10.15 -11.15 -1.86
CA GLU A 44 -10.55 -10.53 -3.13
C GLU A 44 -11.44 -9.29 -2.94
N ARG A 45 -12.42 -9.33 -2.03
CA ARG A 45 -13.34 -8.21 -1.82
C ARG A 45 -12.63 -7.00 -1.24
N MET A 46 -11.72 -7.23 -0.30
CA MET A 46 -10.93 -6.16 0.31
C MET A 46 -9.96 -5.56 -0.72
N ARG A 47 -9.26 -6.41 -1.47
CA ARG A 47 -8.36 -5.99 -2.55
C ARG A 47 -9.11 -5.18 -3.63
N ALA A 48 -10.27 -5.64 -4.07
CA ALA A 48 -11.09 -4.92 -5.06
C ALA A 48 -11.55 -3.54 -4.54
N ALA A 49 -11.84 -3.41 -3.23
CA ALA A 49 -12.14 -2.12 -2.62
C ALA A 49 -10.92 -1.18 -2.63
N ALA A 50 -9.73 -1.70 -2.37
CA ALA A 50 -8.49 -0.94 -2.49
C ALA A 50 -8.23 -0.52 -3.96
N ASP A 51 -8.40 -1.43 -4.91
CA ASP A 51 -8.23 -1.18 -6.35
C ASP A 51 -9.19 -0.09 -6.84
N ALA A 52 -10.47 -0.15 -6.43
CA ALA A 52 -11.46 0.86 -6.77
C ALA A 52 -11.12 2.24 -6.20
N MET A 53 -10.54 2.30 -5.00
CA MET A 53 -10.16 3.54 -4.35
C MET A 53 -8.85 4.12 -4.89
N LEU A 54 -7.86 3.28 -5.21
CA LEU A 54 -6.46 3.66 -5.42
C LEU A 54 -5.92 3.39 -6.82
N GLY A 55 -6.67 2.65 -7.66
CA GLY A 55 -6.23 2.23 -9.00
C GLY A 55 -5.83 3.37 -9.94
N GLY A 56 -6.35 4.58 -9.73
CA GLY A 56 -5.97 5.77 -10.47
C GLY A 56 -4.71 6.47 -9.97
N HIS A 57 -4.14 6.04 -8.85
CA HIS A 57 -2.95 6.67 -8.26
C HIS A 57 -1.67 6.11 -8.92
N PRO A 58 -0.79 6.94 -9.52
CA PRO A 58 0.34 6.46 -10.33
C PRO A 58 1.39 5.65 -9.57
N GLY A 59 1.42 5.75 -8.24
CA GLY A 59 2.30 4.97 -7.36
C GLY A 59 1.70 3.67 -6.80
N TYR A 60 0.47 3.31 -7.16
CA TYR A 60 -0.25 2.16 -6.59
C TYR A 60 -0.12 0.91 -7.47
N ALA A 61 0.18 -0.23 -6.83
CA ALA A 61 0.05 -1.56 -7.40
C ALA A 61 -0.62 -2.50 -6.40
N SER A 62 -1.34 -3.50 -6.91
CA SER A 62 -2.10 -4.46 -6.13
C SER A 62 -1.71 -5.89 -6.47
N ARG A 63 -1.62 -6.77 -5.46
CA ARG A 63 -1.27 -8.18 -5.62
C ARG A 63 -2.10 -9.07 -4.71
N HIS A 64 -2.51 -10.21 -5.24
CA HIS A 64 -2.98 -11.33 -4.42
C HIS A 64 -1.78 -12.03 -3.76
N GLY A 65 -1.79 -12.16 -2.44
CA GLY A 65 -0.76 -12.88 -1.69
C GLY A 65 -1.05 -12.89 -0.20
N THR A 66 -0.39 -13.75 0.56
CA THR A 66 -0.49 -13.80 2.03
C THR A 66 0.86 -13.43 2.66
N ALA A 67 0.87 -13.20 3.98
CA ALA A 67 2.10 -12.81 4.69
C ALA A 67 3.08 -13.98 4.87
N GLU A 68 2.58 -15.22 4.82
CA GLU A 68 3.32 -16.44 5.15
C GLU A 68 4.09 -17.02 3.96
N ALA A 69 3.91 -16.46 2.76
CA ALA A 69 4.65 -16.84 1.56
C ALA A 69 5.98 -16.07 1.44
N THR A 70 6.79 -16.10 2.52
CA THR A 70 8.10 -15.43 2.59
C THR A 70 9.23 -16.42 2.84
#